data_AF-A0A3D9EBA5-F1
#
_entry.id   AF-A0A3D9EBA5-F1
#
_cell.length_a   1.000
_cell.length_b   1.000
_cell.length_c   1.000
_cell.angle_alpha   90.00
_cell.angle_beta   90.00
_cell.angle_gamma   90.00
#
_symmetry.space_group_name_H-M   'P 1'
#
loop_
_entity.id
_entity.type
_entity.pdbx_description
1 polymer ?
#
loop_
_entity_poly.entity_id
_entity_poly.type
_entity_poly.pdbx_seq_one_letter_code
_entity_poly.pdbx_strand_id
1 'polypeptide(L)'
;MSRTISSTVHPIQRCMAASNPSAWWDGLVIDTDGATATVALLNGSTVQLRIVGPAVDIAVGEPVAYHPVAELLSASAIITTARAA
;
A
#
# COMPACT_ATOMS: atom_id res chain seq x y z
N MET A 1 -2.12 25.96 17.14
CA MET A 1 -2.27 24.49 17.19
C MET A 1 -2.09 23.96 15.78
N SER A 2 -0.90 23.45 15.44
CA SER A 2 -0.65 22.87 14.12
C SER A 2 -0.82 21.37 14.21
N ARG A 3 -1.84 20.81 13.56
CA ARG A 3 -1.87 19.36 13.24
C ARG A 3 -1.82 19.25 11.73
N THR A 4 -0.63 19.42 11.16
CA THR A 4 -0.37 18.87 9.83
C THR A 4 -0.37 17.37 9.99
N ILE A 5 -1.50 16.72 9.70
CA ILE A 5 -1.50 15.27 9.49
C ILE A 5 -0.86 15.09 8.11
N SER A 6 0.48 15.01 8.06
CA SER A 6 1.19 14.61 6.83
C SER A 6 1.17 13.09 6.73
N SER A 7 -0.04 12.54 6.69
CA SER A 7 -0.27 11.18 6.25
C SER A 7 -0.79 11.29 4.83
N THR A 8 -0.18 10.56 3.89
CA THR A 8 -0.66 10.44 2.51
C THR A 8 -1.96 9.66 2.41
N VAL A 9 -2.40 9.07 3.53
CA VAL A 9 -3.60 8.29 3.64
C VAL A 9 -4.75 9.18 4.11
N HIS A 10 -5.72 9.38 3.23
CA HIS A 10 -6.90 10.18 3.54
C HIS A 10 -7.79 9.46 4.59
N PRO A 11 -8.47 10.18 5.51
CA PRO A 11 -9.36 9.57 6.49
C PRO A 11 -10.41 8.61 5.88
N ILE A 12 -10.92 8.93 4.69
CA ILE A 12 -11.88 8.06 3.98
C ILE A 12 -11.27 6.72 3.54
N GLN A 13 -10.00 6.69 3.13
CA GLN A 13 -9.34 5.43 2.73
C GLN A 13 -9.20 4.50 3.94
N ARG A 14 -8.85 5.05 5.12
CA ARG A 14 -8.83 4.26 6.37
C ARG A 14 -10.20 3.72 6.73
N CYS A 15 -11.24 4.54 6.59
CA CYS A 15 -12.61 4.13 6.83
C CYS A 15 -13.00 2.96 5.91
N MET A 16 -12.76 3.11 4.60
CA MET A 16 -13.06 2.07 3.61
C MET A 16 -12.31 0.77 3.89
N ALA A 17 -11.01 0.84 4.21
CA ALA A 17 -10.22 -0.35 4.52
C ALA A 17 -10.68 -1.05 5.81
N ALA A 18 -11.10 -0.29 6.82
CA ALA A 18 -11.66 -0.84 8.06
C ALA A 18 -13.05 -1.45 7.85
N SER A 19 -13.85 -0.89 6.94
CA SER A 19 -15.20 -1.39 6.63
C SER A 19 -15.21 -2.62 5.71
N ASN A 20 -14.12 -2.94 5.03
CA ASN A 20 -14.02 -4.10 4.14
C ASN A 20 -12.72 -4.92 4.35
N PRO A 21 -12.53 -5.54 5.53
CA PRO A 21 -11.28 -6.20 5.88
C PRO A 21 -10.95 -7.42 5.01
N SER A 22 -11.93 -8.02 4.32
CA SER A 22 -11.68 -9.17 3.43
C SER A 22 -11.12 -8.77 2.06
N ALA A 23 -11.07 -7.47 1.74
CA ALA A 23 -10.52 -7.00 0.47
C ALA A 23 -8.99 -6.85 0.46
N TRP A 24 -8.32 -7.04 1.60
CA TRP A 24 -6.85 -7.05 1.64
C TRP A 24 -6.28 -8.25 0.90
N TRP A 25 -5.26 -8.01 0.08
CA TRP A 25 -4.52 -9.01 -0.66
C TRP A 25 -3.07 -9.05 -0.18
N ASP A 26 -2.69 -10.16 0.43
CA ASP A 26 -1.32 -10.38 0.89
C ASP A 26 -0.39 -10.72 -0.27
N GLY A 27 0.89 -10.36 -0.13
CA GLY A 27 1.91 -10.66 -1.13
C GLY A 27 3.33 -10.32 -0.67
N LEU A 28 4.27 -10.45 -1.60
CA LEU A 28 5.68 -10.12 -1.43
C LEU A 28 6.10 -9.11 -2.50
N VAL A 29 6.87 -8.11 -2.11
CA VAL A 29 7.47 -7.17 -3.07
C VAL A 29 8.54 -7.90 -3.87
N ILE A 30 8.46 -7.84 -5.19
CA ILE A 30 9.43 -8.49 -6.10
C ILE A 30 10.27 -7.49 -6.89
N ASP A 31 9.84 -6.23 -6.96
CA ASP A 31 10.58 -5.13 -7.59
C ASP A 31 10.10 -3.79 -7.02
N THR A 32 11.00 -2.80 -6.92
CA THR A 32 10.66 -1.45 -6.45
C THR A 32 11.76 -0.43 -6.77
N ASP A 33 11.35 0.80 -7.07
CA ASP A 33 12.22 1.95 -7.33
C ASP A 33 11.94 3.13 -6.37
N GLY A 34 11.19 2.89 -5.30
CA GLY A 34 10.76 3.90 -4.33
C GLY A 34 9.55 4.75 -4.75
N ALA A 35 9.19 4.78 -6.04
CA ALA A 35 7.97 5.42 -6.54
C ALA A 35 6.92 4.37 -6.96
N THR A 36 7.39 3.18 -7.30
CA THR A 36 6.59 2.03 -7.68
C THR A 36 7.03 0.80 -6.89
N ALA A 37 6.11 -0.13 -6.69
CA ALA A 37 6.37 -1.44 -6.14
C ALA A 37 5.57 -2.48 -6.94
N THR A 38 6.24 -3.54 -7.39
CA THR A 38 5.59 -4.71 -7.99
C THR A 38 5.46 -5.76 -6.90
N VAL A 39 4.23 -6.24 -6.68
CA VAL A 39 3.89 -7.23 -5.66
C VAL A 39 3.45 -8.52 -6.32
N ALA A 40 4.09 -9.63 -5.96
CA ALA A 40 3.58 -10.96 -6.21
C ALA A 40 2.56 -11.31 -5.13
N LEU A 41 1.29 -11.41 -5.50
CA LEU A 41 0.18 -11.70 -4.59
C LEU A 41 0.10 -13.21 -4.32
N LEU A 42 -0.38 -13.59 -3.13
CA LEU A 42 -0.48 -15.00 -2.74
C LEU A 42 -1.50 -15.82 -3.56
N ASN A 43 -2.38 -15.15 -4.31
CA ASN A 43 -3.28 -15.78 -5.27
C ASN A 43 -2.59 -16.12 -6.61
N GLY A 44 -1.29 -15.86 -6.75
CA GLY A 44 -0.50 -16.14 -7.95
C GLY A 44 -0.50 -15.02 -8.99
N SER A 45 -1.22 -13.92 -8.79
CA SER A 45 -1.16 -12.76 -9.68
C SER A 45 -0.07 -11.76 -9.26
N THR A 46 0.24 -10.82 -10.15
CA THR A 46 1.15 -9.71 -9.88
C THR A 46 0.44 -8.39 -10.07
N VAL A 47 0.72 -7.41 -9.21
CA VAL A 47 0.21 -6.05 -9.34
C VAL A 47 1.36 -5.05 -9.25
N GLN A 48 1.40 -4.10 -10.18
CA GLN A 48 2.28 -2.95 -10.09
C GLN A 48 1.53 -1.80 -9.43
N LEU A 49 2.13 -1.22 -8.40
CA LEU A 49 1.55 -0.17 -7.59
C LEU A 49 2.40 1.09 -7.67
N ARG A 50 1.79 2.22 -8.01
CA ARG A 50 2.38 3.55 -7.84
C ARG A 50 2.13 4.04 -6.42
N ILE A 51 3.21 4.33 -5.68
CA ILE A 51 3.14 4.89 -4.33
C ILE A 51 2.91 6.40 -4.43
N VAL A 52 1.90 6.89 -3.70
CA VAL A 52 1.52 8.30 -3.67
C VAL A 52 1.99 8.88 -2.34
N GLY A 53 3.05 9.68 -2.37
CA GLY A 53 3.61 10.22 -1.15
C GLY A 53 5.12 10.45 -1.18
N PRO A 54 5.72 10.74 -0.02
CA PRO A 54 7.17 10.61 0.12
C PRO A 54 7.56 9.15 -0.14
N ALA A 55 8.77 8.95 -0.66
CA ALA A 55 9.33 7.63 -0.87
C ALA A 55 9.23 6.84 0.45
N VAL A 56 8.58 5.69 0.37
CA VAL A 56 8.48 4.74 1.48
C VAL A 56 9.58 3.72 1.27
N ASP A 57 10.35 3.45 2.31
CA ASP A 57 11.42 2.45 2.26
C ASP A 57 10.78 1.05 2.29
N ILE A 58 10.46 0.54 1.10
CA ILE A 58 9.94 -0.81 0.89
C ILE A 58 11.02 -1.57 0.16
N ALA A 59 11.44 -2.71 0.72
CA ALA A 59 12.48 -3.55 0.13
C ALA A 59 11.89 -4.70 -0.69
N VAL A 60 12.67 -5.19 -1.66
CA VAL A 60 12.36 -6.48 -2.31
C VAL A 60 12.38 -7.60 -1.28
N GLY A 61 11.38 -8.47 -1.33
CA GLY A 61 11.14 -9.54 -0.36
C GLY A 61 10.27 -9.12 0.83
N GLU A 62 9.94 -7.83 0.97
CA GLU A 62 9.10 -7.35 2.08
C GLU A 62 7.68 -7.92 1.97
N PRO A 63 7.14 -8.52 3.05
CA PRO A 63 5.73 -8.90 3.13
C PRO A 63 4.83 -7.67 3.16
N VAL A 64 3.80 -7.68 2.33
CA VAL A 64 2.87 -6.56 2.20
C VAL A 64 1.42 -7.03 2.09
N ALA A 65 0.49 -6.12 2.40
CA ALA A 65 -0.92 -6.27 2.10
C ALA A 65 -1.42 -5.07 1.29
N TYR A 66 -2.10 -5.31 0.18
CA TYR A 66 -2.69 -4.28 -0.68
C TYR A 66 -4.22 -4.30 -0.60
N HIS A 67 -4.83 -3.13 -0.40
CA HIS A 67 -6.28 -2.96 -0.43
C HIS A 67 -6.70 -2.24 -1.73
N PRO A 68 -7.29 -2.93 -2.71
CA PRO A 68 -7.56 -2.38 -4.04
C PRO A 68 -8.61 -1.26 -4.05
N VAL A 69 -9.62 -1.34 -3.17
CA VAL A 69 -10.70 -0.33 -3.11
C VAL A 69 -10.29 0.93 -2.35
N ALA A 70 -9.52 0.79 -1.27
CA ALA A 70 -9.01 1.91 -0.48
C ALA A 70 -7.70 2.49 -1.05
N GLU A 71 -7.10 1.81 -2.03
CA GLU A 71 -5.82 2.15 -2.64
C GLU A 71 -4.72 2.32 -1.58
N LEU A 72 -4.57 1.32 -0.71
CA LEU A 72 -3.59 1.31 0.38
C LEU A 72 -2.63 0.14 0.26
N LEU A 73 -1.35 0.40 0.51
CA LEU A 73 -0.33 -0.61 0.70
C LEU A 73 0.15 -0.54 2.15
N SER A 74 0.08 -1.67 2.84
CA SER A 74 0.62 -1.87 4.19
C SER A 74 1.90 -2.68 4.09
N ALA A 75 3.00 -2.17 4.65
CA ALA A 75 4.31 -2.80 4.67
C ALA A 75 4.98 -2.51 6.02
N SER A 76 5.40 -3.55 6.76
CA SER A 76 5.99 -3.41 8.10
C SER A 76 5.14 -2.50 9.02
N ALA A 77 5.69 -1.36 9.47
CA ALA A 77 5.03 -0.37 10.33
C ALA A 77 4.36 0.78 9.56
N ILE A 78 4.29 0.72 8.23
CA ILE A 78 3.85 1.82 7.37
C ILE A 78 2.61 1.43 6.56
N ILE A 79 1.66 2.36 6.47
CA ILE A 79 0.56 2.31 5.51
C ILE A 79 0.63 3.56 4.64
N THR A 80 0.63 3.38 3.32
CA THR A 80 0.68 4.47 2.35
C THR A 80 -0.39 4.31 1.28
N THR A 81 -0.74 5.41 0.62
CA THR A 81 -1.60 5.37 -0.57
C THR A 81 -0.83 4.77 -1.73
N ALA A 82 -1.40 3.75 -2.38
CA ALA A 82 -0.82 3.06 -3.51
C ALA A 82 -1.91 2.74 -4.53
N ARG A 83 -1.67 3.07 -5.80
CA ARG A 83 -2.66 2.90 -6.88
C ARG A 83 -2.13 1.90 -7.90
N ALA A 84 -2.97 0.99 -8.38
CA ALA A 84 -2.61 0.13 -9.50
C ALA A 84 -2.20 1.00 -10.71
N ALA A 85 -1.05 0.68 -11.30
CA ALA A 85 -0.52 1.33 -12.50
C ALA A 85 -1.19 0.81 -13.77
#